data_AF-A0A2K8U8X4-F1
#
_entry.id   AF-A0A2K8U8X4-F1
#
_cell.length_a   1.000
_cell.length_b   1.000
_cell.length_c   1.000
_cell.angle_alpha   90.00
_cell.angle_beta   90.00
_cell.angle_gamma   90.00
#
_symmetry.space_group_name_H-M   'P 1'
#
loop_
_entity.id
_entity.type
_entity.pdbx_description
1 polymer ?
#
loop_
_entity_poly.entity_id
_entity_poly.type
_entity_poly.pdbx_seq_one_letter_code
_entity_poly.pdbx_strand_id
1 'polypeptide(L)' 'MIAVAYDDAVLLAARETGLAEAAFPASCPWTFQEMMDDGFRPDPSA' A
#
# COMPACT_ATOMS: atom_id res chain seq x y z
N MET A 1 12.06 0.37 7.00
CA MET A 1 11.95 -0.79 6.10
C MET A 1 10.63 -0.69 5.37
N ILE A 2 10.55 -1.06 4.09
CA ILE A 2 9.32 -0.93 3.29
C ILE A 2 8.15 -1.68 3.93
N ALA A 3 8.40 -2.86 4.51
CA ALA A 3 7.37 -3.63 5.24
C ALA A 3 6.71 -2.80 6.36
N VAL A 4 7.50 -2.18 7.24
CA VAL A 4 6.98 -1.35 8.35
C VAL A 4 6.17 -0.16 7.82
N ALA A 5 6.66 0.51 6.79
CA ALA A 5 5.96 1.65 6.20
C ALA A 5 4.65 1.23 5.51
N TYR A 6 4.63 0.03 4.92
CA TYR A 6 3.45 -0.52 4.28
C TYR A 6 2.39 -0.97 5.29
N ASP A 7 2.80 -1.56 6.41
CA ASP A 7 1.88 -1.90 7.51
C ASP A 7 1.18 -0.65 8.05
N ASP A 8 1.92 0.44 8.26
CA ASP A 8 1.34 1.74 8.65
C ASP A 8 0.37 2.28 7.58
N ALA A 9 0.74 2.16 6.29
CA ALA A 9 -0.11 2.59 5.19
C ALA A 9 -1.43 1.81 5.11
N VAL A 10 -1.39 0.48 5.31
CA VAL A 10 -2.59 -0.37 5.40
C VAL A 10 -3.47 0.06 6.56
N LEU A 11 -2.89 0.32 7.74
CA LEU A 11 -3.64 0.78 8.91
C LEU A 11 -4.32 2.14 8.67
N LEU A 12 -3.63 3.10 8.06
CA LEU A 12 -4.20 4.40 7.69
C LEU A 12 -5.32 4.23 6.65
N ALA A 13 -5.09 3.48 5.59
CA ALA A 13 -6.07 3.25 4.54
C ALA A 13 -7.33 2.54 5.09
N ALA A 14 -7.18 1.55 5.96
CA ALA A 14 -8.29 0.88 6.63
C ALA A 14 -9.12 1.87 7.47
N ARG A 15 -8.48 2.78 8.19
CA ARG A 15 -9.16 3.82 8.99
C ARG A 15 -9.90 4.84 8.13
N GLU A 16 -9.32 5.25 7.01
CA GLU A 16 -9.91 6.25 6.12
C GLU A 16 -11.07 5.70 5.29
N THR A 17 -10.97 4.44 4.85
CA THR A 17 -11.95 3.79 3.97
C THR A 17 -13.01 2.99 4.73
N GLY A 18 -12.74 2.61 5.97
CA GLY A 18 -13.58 1.68 6.74
C GLY A 18 -13.48 0.22 6.30
N LEU A 19 -12.57 -0.10 5.38
CA LEU A 19 -12.29 -1.48 4.99
C LEU A 19 -11.46 -2.20 6.06
N ALA A 20 -11.61 -3.52 6.15
CA ALA A 20 -10.75 -4.33 6.99
C ALA A 20 -9.32 -4.36 6.43
N GLU A 21 -8.30 -4.44 7.30
CA GLU A 21 -6.90 -4.55 6.88
C GLU A 21 -6.66 -5.75 5.94
N ALA A 22 -7.42 -6.84 6.12
CA ALA A 22 -7.38 -8.01 5.24
C ALA A 22 -7.91 -7.78 3.81
N ALA A 23 -8.54 -6.63 3.54
CA ALA A 23 -8.92 -6.23 2.19
C ALA A 23 -7.74 -5.68 1.39
N PHE A 24 -6.61 -5.36 2.04
CA PHE A 24 -5.40 -4.90 1.40
C PHE A 24 -4.41 -6.06 1.22
N PRO A 25 -3.48 -5.99 0.24
CA PRO A 25 -2.45 -7.00 0.09
C PRO A 25 -1.61 -7.13 1.37
N ALA A 26 -1.28 -8.37 1.77
CA ALA A 26 -0.55 -8.65 3.02
C ALA A 26 0.92 -8.18 3.02
N SER A 27 1.44 -7.78 1.86
CA SER A 27 2.77 -7.23 1.69
C SER A 27 2.76 -6.19 0.58
N CYS A 28 3.65 -5.20 0.65
CA CYS A 28 3.74 -4.17 -0.38
C CYS A 28 3.94 -4.81 -1.77
N PRO A 29 3.03 -4.62 -2.72
CA PRO A 29 3.16 -5.19 -4.06
C PRO A 29 4.18 -4.41 -4.90
N TRP A 30 4.57 -3.21 -4.47
CA TRP A 30 5.47 -2.32 -5.23
C TRP A 30 6.90 -2.37 -4.71
N THR A 31 7.83 -2.23 -5.64
CA THR A 31 9.24 -2.05 -5.32
C THR A 31 9.51 -0.62 -4.84
N PHE A 32 10.64 -0.43 -4.15
CA PHE A 32 11.06 0.90 -3.72
C PHE A 32 11.15 1.90 -4.87
N GLN A 33 11.65 1.47 -6.03
CA GLN A 33 11.79 2.34 -7.19
C GLN A 33 10.44 2.80 -7.73
N GLU A 34 9.44 1.91 -7.78
CA GLU A 34 8.08 2.28 -8.20
C GLU A 34 7.41 3.22 -7.19
N MET A 35 7.61 2.99 -5.88
CA MET A 35 7.07 3.88 -4.84
C MET A 35 7.70 5.28 -4.86
N MET A 36 8.94 5.41 -5.33
CA MET A 36 9.68 6.67 -5.42
C MET A 36 9.52 7.37 -6.77
N ASP A 37 8.82 6.77 -7.72
CA ASP A 37 8.55 7.36 -9.03
C ASP A 37 7.29 8.24 -8.95
N ASP A 38 7.47 9.55 -9.09
CA ASP A 38 6.38 10.55 -9.04
C ASP A 38 5.30 10.30 -10.12
N GLY A 39 5.69 9.68 -11.24
CA GLY A 39 4.82 9.31 -12.34
C GLY A 39 4.05 8.00 -12.11
N PHE A 40 4.43 7.21 -11.10
CA PHE A 40 3.82 5.92 -10.83
C PHE A 40 2.38 6.09 -10.34
N ARG A 41 1.48 5.29 -10.92
CA ARG A 41 0.09 5.14 -10.48
C ARG A 41 -0.20 3.65 -10.40
N PRO A 42 -0.51 3.11 -9.21
CA PRO A 42 -0.88 1.71 -9.11
C PRO A 42 -2.21 1.49 -9.83
N ASP A 43 -2.23 0.52 -10.73
CA ASP A 43 -3.45 0.09 -11.41
C ASP A 43 -4.33 -0.68 -10.41
N PRO A 44 -5.64 -0.41 -10.30
CA PRO A 44 -6.55 -1.12 -9.40
C PRO A 44 -6.70 -2.63 -9.66
N SER A 45 -6.06 -3.19 -10.70
CA SER A 45 -6.12 -4.62 -11.04
C SER A 45 -4.94 -5.47 -10.56
N ALA A 46 -4.02 -4.93 -9.75
CA ALA A 46 -2.84 -5.65 -9.24
C ALA A 46 -3.05 -6.28 -7.86
#